data_AF-A0A9E6CVL8-F1
#
_entry.id   AF-A0A9E6CVL8-F1
#
_cell.length_a   1.000
_cell.length_b   1.000
_cell.length_c   1.000
_cell.angle_alpha   90.00
_cell.angle_beta   90.00
_cell.angle_gamma   90.00
#
_symmetry.space_group_name_H-M   'P 1'
#
loop_
_entity.id
_entity.type
_entity.pdbx_description
1 polymer ?
#
loop_
_entity_poly.entity_id
_entity_poly.type
_entity_poly.pdbx_seq_one_letter_code
_entity_poly.pdbx_strand_id
1 'polypeptide(L)'
;DAGIALASASDLKGGTPEENADAIRALFSGATGPFRDIVLLNAAGALMVADKVESLKAGVAMAAESIDNGRAQSALDKMVEITNRA
;
A
#
# COMPACT_ATOMS: atom_id res chain seq x y z
N ASP A 1 3.21 -0.34 -17.77
CA ASP A 1 4.50 -0.60 -17.10
C ASP A 1 4.38 -1.33 -15.77
N ALA A 2 3.54 -0.86 -14.84
CA ALA A 2 3.43 -1.47 -13.51
C ALA A 2 2.51 -2.72 -13.41
N GLY A 3 1.71 -3.02 -14.44
CA GLY A 3 0.77 -4.16 -14.44
C GLY A 3 -0.53 -3.93 -13.66
N ILE A 4 -0.90 -2.65 -13.47
CA ILE A 4 -2.09 -2.20 -12.74
C ILE A 4 -3.11 -1.63 -13.73
N ALA A 5 -4.41 -1.77 -13.44
CA ALA A 5 -5.49 -1.22 -14.25
C ALA A 5 -5.55 0.31 -14.16
N LEU A 6 -6.00 0.98 -15.23
CA LEU A 6 -6.24 2.41 -15.18
C LEU A 6 -7.45 2.71 -14.29
N ALA A 7 -7.34 3.77 -13.49
CA ALA A 7 -8.40 4.29 -12.65
C ALA A 7 -8.58 5.79 -12.91
N SER A 8 -9.78 6.31 -12.63
CA SER A 8 -10.07 7.73 -12.65
C SER A 8 -9.60 8.41 -11.37
N ALA A 9 -9.38 9.74 -11.42
CA ALA A 9 -9.06 10.50 -10.20
C ALA A 9 -10.15 10.40 -9.12
N SER A 10 -11.43 10.25 -9.53
CA SER A 10 -12.55 10.05 -8.62
C SER A 10 -12.47 8.71 -7.85
N ASP A 11 -11.86 7.68 -8.43
CA ASP A 11 -11.70 6.37 -7.77
C ASP A 11 -10.67 6.39 -6.64
N LEU A 12 -9.82 7.42 -6.61
CA LEU A 12 -8.73 7.60 -5.64
C LEU A 12 -9.01 8.73 -4.65
N LYS A 13 -10.20 9.33 -4.70
CA LYS A 13 -10.57 10.43 -3.83
C LYS A 13 -10.66 9.92 -2.39
N GLY A 14 -9.79 10.44 -1.53
CA GLY A 14 -9.84 10.19 -0.09
C GLY A 14 -11.05 10.84 0.58
N GLY A 15 -11.33 10.38 1.79
CA GLY A 15 -12.40 10.87 2.66
C GLY A 15 -11.88 11.61 3.89
N THR A 16 -12.64 11.54 4.98
CA THR A 16 -12.22 11.98 6.31
C THR A 16 -11.04 11.13 6.83
N PRO A 17 -10.35 11.56 7.90
CA PRO A 17 -9.30 10.75 8.52
C PRO A 17 -9.76 9.33 8.90
N GLU A 18 -10.97 9.19 9.43
CA GLU A 18 -11.57 7.90 9.83
C GLU A 18 -11.85 7.03 8.60
N GLU A 19 -12.46 7.60 7.55
CA GLU A 19 -12.73 6.90 6.30
C GLU A 19 -11.43 6.38 5.66
N ASN A 20 -10.38 7.21 5.66
CA ASN A 20 -9.07 6.81 5.12
C ASN A 20 -8.39 5.73 5.97
N ALA A 21 -8.52 5.80 7.30
CA ALA A 21 -7.99 4.78 8.20
C ALA A 21 -8.69 3.43 7.97
N ASP A 22 -10.00 3.43 7.80
CA ASP A 22 -10.77 2.22 7.50
C ASP A 22 -10.44 1.67 6.12
N ALA A 23 -10.24 2.52 5.11
CA ALA A 23 -9.78 2.10 3.78
C ALA A 23 -8.43 1.38 3.83
N ILE A 24 -7.47 1.90 4.61
CA ILE A 24 -6.16 1.24 4.80
C ILE A 24 -6.30 -0.09 5.55
N ARG A 25 -7.11 -0.16 6.62
CA ARG A 25 -7.35 -1.43 7.35
C ARG A 25 -8.02 -2.48 6.47
N ALA A 26 -8.97 -2.07 5.64
CA ALA A 26 -9.64 -2.95 4.68
C ALA A 26 -8.64 -3.48 3.64
N LEU A 27 -7.74 -2.63 3.14
CA LEU A 27 -6.66 -3.02 2.23
C LEU A 27 -5.75 -4.09 2.88
N PHE A 28 -5.33 -3.91 4.13
CA PHE A 28 -4.55 -4.92 4.84
C PHE A 28 -5.33 -6.21 5.11
N SER A 29 -6.65 -6.14 5.15
CA SER A 29 -7.56 -7.29 5.26
C SER A 29 -7.87 -7.95 3.91
N GLY A 30 -7.21 -7.53 2.83
CA GLY A 30 -7.33 -8.14 1.51
C GLY A 30 -8.26 -7.43 0.53
N ALA A 31 -8.77 -6.23 0.86
CA ALA A 31 -9.59 -5.47 -0.09
C ALA A 31 -8.80 -5.14 -1.37
N THR A 32 -9.45 -5.31 -2.52
CA THR A 32 -8.89 -5.04 -3.85
C THR A 32 -9.54 -3.82 -4.49
N GLY A 33 -8.90 -3.25 -5.51
CA GLY A 33 -9.45 -2.16 -6.31
C GLY A 33 -8.51 -0.95 -6.40
N PRO A 34 -8.97 0.17 -6.99
CA PRO A 34 -8.13 1.33 -7.32
C PRO A 34 -7.31 1.87 -6.15
N PHE A 35 -7.86 1.87 -4.94
CA PHE A 35 -7.14 2.31 -3.74
C PHE A 35 -5.96 1.39 -3.40
N ARG A 36 -6.11 0.07 -3.49
CA ARG A 36 -5.00 -0.87 -3.32
C ARG A 36 -3.97 -0.70 -4.44
N ASP A 37 -4.45 -0.57 -5.66
CA ASP A 37 -3.62 -0.40 -6.85
C ASP A 37 -2.70 0.83 -6.75
N ILE A 38 -3.21 1.99 -6.32
CA ILE A 38 -2.37 3.19 -6.15
C ILE A 38 -1.34 3.03 -5.02
N VAL A 39 -1.69 2.33 -3.94
CA VAL A 39 -0.75 2.02 -2.84
C VAL A 39 0.39 1.13 -3.35
N LEU A 40 0.06 0.09 -4.12
CA LEU A 40 1.04 -0.80 -4.74
C LEU A 40 1.96 -0.03 -5.70
N LEU A 41 1.41 0.86 -6.52
CA LEU A 41 2.18 1.66 -7.46
C LEU A 41 3.16 2.60 -6.74
N ASN A 42 2.71 3.32 -5.71
CA ASN A 42 3.56 4.21 -4.93
C ASN A 42 4.66 3.45 -4.18
N ALA A 43 4.33 2.30 -3.58
CA ALA A 43 5.30 1.43 -2.93
C ALA A 43 6.33 0.88 -3.94
N ALA A 44 5.90 0.48 -5.13
CA ALA A 44 6.78 0.04 -6.20
C ALA A 44 7.79 1.14 -6.61
N GLY A 45 7.33 2.39 -6.71
CA GLY A 45 8.20 3.54 -6.97
C GLY A 45 9.26 3.71 -5.87
N ALA A 46 8.85 3.64 -4.60
CA ALA A 46 9.77 3.73 -3.47
C ALA A 46 10.79 2.57 -3.45
N LEU A 47 10.35 1.33 -3.73
CA LEU A 47 11.22 0.16 -3.81
C LEU A 47 12.24 0.27 -4.95
N MET A 48 11.84 0.83 -6.08
CA MET A 48 12.71 1.06 -7.22
C MET A 48 13.78 2.13 -6.92
N VAL A 49 13.39 3.24 -6.27
CA VAL A 49 14.34 4.27 -5.81
C VAL A 49 15.31 3.74 -4.75
N ALA A 50 14.89 2.74 -3.97
CA ALA A 50 15.71 2.08 -2.95
C ALA A 50 16.54 0.89 -3.49
N ASP A 51 16.66 0.74 -4.81
CA ASP A 51 17.38 -0.35 -5.50
C ASP A 51 16.95 -1.76 -5.04
N LYS A 52 15.67 -1.94 -4.68
CA LYS A 52 15.11 -3.24 -4.25
C LYS A 52 14.52 -4.06 -5.39
N VAL A 53 14.16 -3.40 -6.48
CA VAL A 53 13.55 -4.00 -7.67
C VAL A 53 14.03 -3.29 -8.92
N GLU A 54 14.10 -4.02 -10.04
CA GLU A 54 14.57 -3.50 -11.33
C GLU A 54 13.44 -2.96 -12.22
N SER A 55 12.17 -3.09 -11.79
CA SER A 55 11.02 -2.59 -12.55
C SER A 55 9.82 -2.31 -11.66
N LEU A 56 8.93 -1.42 -12.12
CA LEU A 56 7.66 -1.14 -11.45
C LEU A 56 6.80 -2.40 -11.29
N LYS A 57 6.77 -3.29 -12.29
CA LYS A 57 5.99 -4.54 -12.20
C LYS A 57 6.51 -5.46 -11.09
N ALA A 58 7.84 -5.60 -10.96
CA ALA A 58 8.44 -6.35 -9.86
C ALA A 58 8.18 -5.66 -8.51
N GLY A 59 8.24 -4.34 -8.45
CA GLY A 59 7.90 -3.55 -7.27
C GLY A 59 6.46 -3.75 -6.81
N VAL A 60 5.50 -3.74 -7.73
CA VAL A 60 4.08 -4.01 -7.43
C VAL A 60 3.90 -5.41 -6.87
N ALA A 61 4.55 -6.42 -7.45
CA ALA A 61 4.48 -7.79 -6.95
C ALA A 61 5.05 -7.92 -5.53
N MET A 62 6.20 -7.30 -5.26
CA MET A 62 6.82 -7.29 -3.93
C MET A 62 5.96 -6.53 -2.90
N ALA A 63 5.39 -5.38 -3.28
CA ALA A 63 4.49 -4.62 -2.43
C ALA A 63 3.21 -5.40 -2.11
N ALA A 64 2.63 -6.10 -3.11
CA ALA A 64 1.46 -6.94 -2.93
C ALA A 64 1.76 -8.09 -1.96
N GLU A 65 2.89 -8.79 -2.14
CA GLU A 65 3.33 -9.83 -1.22
C GLU A 65 3.47 -9.30 0.21
N SER A 66 4.05 -8.10 0.40
CA SER A 66 4.19 -7.47 1.71
C SER A 66 2.86 -7.13 2.39
N ILE A 67 1.84 -6.78 1.62
CA ILE A 67 0.48 -6.55 2.13
C ILE A 67 -0.18 -7.88 2.45
N ASP A 68 -0.21 -8.80 1.48
CA ASP A 68 -0.98 -10.05 1.56
C ASP A 68 -0.45 -11.01 2.62
N ASN A 69 0.85 -10.96 2.93
CA ASN A 69 1.42 -11.75 4.03
C ASN A 69 1.45 -11.04 5.38
N GLY A 70 0.82 -9.87 5.51
CA GLY A 70 0.66 -9.15 6.77
C GLY A 70 1.91 -8.41 7.27
N ARG A 71 3.02 -8.40 6.52
CA ARG A 71 4.23 -7.64 6.90
C ARG A 71 3.96 -6.13 6.96
N ALA A 72 3.16 -5.60 6.04
CA ALA A 72 2.80 -4.19 6.03
C ALA A 72 1.98 -3.79 7.28
N GLN A 73 0.99 -4.61 7.66
CA GLN A 73 0.23 -4.43 8.90
C GLN A 73 1.14 -4.51 10.13
N SER A 74 2.00 -5.53 10.19
CA SER A 74 2.94 -5.71 11.31
C SER A 74 3.90 -4.52 11.48
N ALA A 75 4.32 -3.90 10.36
CA ALA A 75 5.15 -2.70 10.40
C ALA A 75 4.39 -1.49 10.97
N LEU A 76 3.12 -1.32 10.60
CA LEU A 76 2.26 -0.28 11.18
C LEU A 76 2.05 -0.50 12.68
N ASP A 77 1.73 -1.73 13.09
CA ASP A 77 1.53 -2.08 14.51
C ASP A 77 2.77 -1.76 15.34
N LYS A 78 3.94 -2.12 14.82
CA LYS A 78 5.23 -1.80 15.46
C LYS A 78 5.50 -0.30 15.53
N MET A 79 5.13 0.46 14.49
CA MET A 79 5.26 1.92 14.51
C MET A 79 4.38 2.53 15.59
N VAL A 80 3.11 2.13 15.66
CA VAL A 80 2.14 2.57 16.68
C VAL A 80 2.67 2.26 18.08
N GLU A 81 3.18 1.06 18.29
CA GLU A 81 3.79 0.65 19.54
C GLU A 81 4.97 1.55 19.92
N ILE A 82 5.92 1.77 19.00
CA ILE A 82 7.11 2.59 19.27
C ILE A 82 6.74 4.04 19.60
N THR A 83 5.78 4.63 18.88
CA THR A 83 5.42 6.05 19.06
C THR A 83 4.59 6.30 20.32
N ASN A 84 3.94 5.27 20.87
CA ASN A 84 3.06 5.37 22.04
C ASN A 84 3.71 4.84 23.33
N ARG A 85 4.92 4.27 23.26
CA ARG A 85 5.71 3.93 24.44
C ARG A 85 6.18 5.23 25.13
N ALA A 86 5.91 5.34 26.43
CA ALA A 86 6.33 6.46 27.29
C ALA A 86 7.82 6.41 27.61
#